data_AF-A0A5F5PM65-F1
#
_entry.id   AF-A0A5F5PM65-F1
#
_cell.length_a   1.000
_cell.length_b   1.000
_cell.length_c   1.000
_cell.angle_alpha   90.00
_cell.angle_beta   90.00
_cell.angle_gamma   90.00
#
_symmetry.space_group_name_H-M   'P 1'
#
loop_
_entity.id
_entity.type
_entity.pdbx_description
1 polymer ?
#
loop_
_entity_poly.entity_id
_entity_poly.type
_entity_poly.pdbx_seq_one_letter_code
_entity_poly.pdbx_strand_id
1 'polypeptide(L)'
;MAWGLPSSTSLVCFCQKLNRVKQLEESTTETSLQRCLATLDLTLLGVGATVGSGLYVLTGTMAKEMTGPAVLVSFSIAAMASLLAALCYVEFGARVPRTGSAYLFTYVSLGELWAFLIGWNELLGYLIGGASVARASSSYLDAIFSHRIRNFTMAHLGIWQVPFLAQYPDFLAAGVILLASTFVSCGARVSSWLNHVLLAINLLVILFIIILGFVLARPHNWSADEGGFAPFGFSGIMAGAATCFYAFLGFGVIAASSEEAQNPKRAVPMAIIITLGLVAVAYILVSTVLTLIVPWHSLDPDSALADAFYQRGYSWAAFIVAAGAICAMNTVLLSDIFTLPRIVYSMASDGLFFQVFAHVHPRTKVPIVGILVLGVLMAFLALLLDLQTLVQFWSITVLLTFTFVGTSIIVLRFDNSPPASSLGPAIPVGTEQASAPEPGQLRPALRPYLGFLGGCRPGAAVAWALGVLVSSAITLDCVLVFGTSALHLPPWGHTLLLLLSSVVFLLSLLVLWAHQQQHREDAFQMNYLTWLRLSIWLLIGLMVYFGYGIWHSKENQREMLGLTAIRGGLEEMAQALQPLSQALAQEPGHTEQHTSA
;
A
#
# COMPACT_ATOMS: atom_id res chain seq x y z
N MET A 1 -37.59 6.02 29.90
CA MET A 1 -36.37 6.30 29.14
C MET A 1 -36.21 5.23 28.08
N ALA A 2 -36.75 5.45 26.89
CA ALA A 2 -36.57 4.55 25.75
C ALA A 2 -35.43 5.11 24.90
N TRP A 3 -34.31 4.41 24.83
CA TRP A 3 -33.27 4.64 23.83
C TRP A 3 -33.88 4.29 22.47
N GLY A 4 -34.37 5.31 21.76
CA GLY A 4 -34.87 5.16 20.41
C GLY A 4 -33.73 4.73 19.48
N LEU A 5 -33.90 3.60 18.82
CA LEU A 5 -33.06 3.19 17.70
C LEU A 5 -32.96 4.34 16.69
N PRO A 6 -31.78 4.65 16.14
CA PRO A 6 -31.64 5.72 15.15
C PRO A 6 -32.56 5.42 13.97
N SER A 7 -33.39 6.40 13.57
CA SER A 7 -34.25 6.28 12.40
C SER A 7 -33.40 5.95 11.16
N SER A 8 -33.96 5.21 10.20
CA SER A 8 -33.27 4.86 8.94
C SER A 8 -32.69 6.09 8.24
N THR A 9 -33.35 7.24 8.33
CA THR A 9 -32.87 8.54 7.84
C THR A 9 -31.63 9.08 8.56
N SER A 10 -31.52 8.87 9.88
CA SER A 10 -30.33 9.23 10.66
C SER A 10 -29.14 8.35 10.29
N LEU A 11 -29.38 7.04 10.10
CA LEU A 11 -28.37 6.10 9.61
C LEU A 11 -27.90 6.44 8.18
N VAL A 12 -28.82 6.78 7.28
CA VAL A 12 -28.47 7.17 5.90
C VAL A 12 -27.67 8.48 5.89
N CYS A 13 -28.06 9.49 6.66
CA CYS A 13 -27.31 10.74 6.78
C CYS A 13 -25.92 10.51 7.42
N PHE A 14 -25.83 9.63 8.42
CA PHE A 14 -24.56 9.23 9.02
C PHE A 14 -23.65 8.49 8.02
N CYS A 15 -24.18 7.54 7.25
CA CYS A 15 -23.44 6.86 6.19
C CYS A 15 -22.99 7.82 5.07
N GLN A 16 -23.83 8.79 4.71
CA GLN A 16 -23.46 9.84 3.74
C GLN A 16 -22.31 10.71 4.27
N LYS A 17 -22.34 11.09 5.56
CA LYS A 17 -21.24 11.84 6.19
C LYS A 17 -19.91 11.08 6.17
N LEU A 18 -19.94 9.75 6.32
CA LEU A 18 -18.74 8.91 6.36
C LEU A 18 -18.12 8.65 4.97
N ASN A 19 -18.93 8.65 3.91
CA ASN A 19 -18.50 8.33 2.54
C ASN A 19 -18.37 9.58 1.65
N ARG A 20 -18.14 10.77 2.22
CA ARG A 20 -17.93 11.99 1.43
C ARG A 20 -16.71 11.90 0.56
N VAL A 21 -16.87 12.17 -0.73
CA VAL A 21 -15.80 12.10 -1.73
C VAL A 21 -15.26 13.51 -1.99
N LYS A 22 -13.93 13.62 -2.08
CA LYS A 22 -13.28 14.90 -2.40
C LYS A 22 -13.44 15.24 -3.87
N GLN A 23 -14.12 16.35 -4.18
CA GLN A 23 -14.23 16.83 -5.57
C GLN A 23 -12.96 17.59 -5.99
N LEU A 24 -12.42 17.22 -7.17
CA LEU A 24 -11.25 17.87 -7.75
C LEU A 24 -11.72 19.04 -8.63
N GLU A 25 -11.60 20.28 -8.16
CA GLU A 25 -11.85 21.46 -9.00
C GLU A 25 -10.78 21.55 -10.11
N GLU A 26 -11.25 21.65 -11.36
CA GLU A 26 -10.42 21.77 -12.58
C GLU A 26 -9.70 23.14 -12.68
N SER A 27 -10.08 24.13 -11.89
CA SER A 27 -9.76 25.55 -12.15
C SER A 27 -8.61 26.19 -11.37
N THR A 28 -7.84 25.46 -10.57
CA THR A 28 -6.59 26.00 -9.99
C THR A 28 -5.48 24.97 -9.94
N THR A 29 -4.61 25.03 -10.95
CA THR A 29 -3.23 24.50 -10.99
C THR A 29 -2.31 25.14 -9.94
N GLU A 30 -2.82 25.68 -8.84
CA GLU A 30 -2.02 26.21 -7.74
C GLU A 30 -1.77 25.09 -6.72
N THR A 31 -0.73 24.30 -6.97
CA THR A 31 -0.14 23.44 -5.94
C THR A 31 0.73 24.32 -5.04
N SER A 32 0.65 24.15 -3.72
CA SER A 32 1.51 24.88 -2.77
C SER A 32 2.99 24.49 -2.89
N LEU A 33 3.27 23.36 -3.54
CA LEU A 33 4.59 22.82 -3.83
C LEU A 33 5.07 23.19 -5.25
N GLN A 34 6.37 23.44 -5.37
CA GLN A 34 7.02 23.83 -6.62
C GLN A 34 7.29 22.59 -7.49
N ARG A 35 6.84 22.60 -8.75
CA ARG A 35 7.13 21.55 -9.73
C ARG A 35 8.59 21.63 -10.17
N CYS A 36 9.45 20.75 -9.66
CA CYS A 36 10.88 20.75 -9.94
C CYS A 36 11.46 19.38 -10.33
N LEU A 37 10.84 18.25 -9.95
CA LEU A 37 11.36 16.92 -10.23
C LEU A 37 11.13 16.51 -11.69
N ALA A 38 12.23 16.17 -12.35
CA ALA A 38 12.21 15.49 -13.66
C ALA A 38 12.00 13.97 -13.48
N THR A 39 11.78 13.26 -14.60
CA THR A 39 11.65 11.79 -14.59
C THR A 39 12.88 11.10 -14.00
N LEU A 40 14.07 11.64 -14.24
CA LEU A 40 15.32 11.10 -13.66
C LEU A 40 15.35 11.28 -12.14
N ASP A 41 14.98 12.45 -11.63
CA ASP A 41 14.93 12.71 -10.19
C ASP A 41 13.93 11.80 -9.48
N LEU A 42 12.75 11.58 -10.10
CA LEU A 42 11.75 10.64 -9.61
C LEU A 42 12.25 9.19 -9.64
N THR A 43 12.98 8.80 -10.68
CA THR A 43 13.55 7.45 -10.80
C THR A 43 14.60 7.24 -9.71
N LEU A 44 15.49 8.22 -9.50
CA LEU A 44 16.50 8.21 -8.45
C LEU A 44 15.85 8.14 -7.06
N LEU A 45 14.81 8.94 -6.83
CA LEU A 45 14.03 8.89 -5.59
C LEU A 45 13.44 7.50 -5.34
N GLY A 46 12.84 6.90 -6.37
CA GLY A 46 12.29 5.55 -6.30
C GLY A 46 13.34 4.48 -6.03
N VAL A 47 14.50 4.56 -6.70
CA VAL A 47 15.61 3.62 -6.48
C VAL A 47 16.17 3.78 -5.07
N GLY A 48 16.36 5.02 -4.60
CA GLY A 48 16.83 5.30 -3.25
C GLY A 48 15.87 4.89 -2.15
N ALA A 49 14.56 4.91 -2.41
CA ALA A 49 13.54 4.42 -1.47
C ALA A 49 13.39 2.89 -1.48
N THR A 50 13.75 2.22 -2.58
CA THR A 50 13.59 0.77 -2.74
C THR A 50 14.85 0.02 -2.33
N VAL A 51 16.02 0.52 -2.72
CA VAL A 51 17.32 -0.12 -2.51
C VAL A 51 17.85 0.20 -1.11
N GLY A 52 17.46 -0.63 -0.15
CA GLY A 52 17.94 -0.55 1.23
C GLY A 52 18.07 -1.94 1.85
N SER A 53 17.35 -2.17 2.95
CA SER A 53 17.43 -3.41 3.74
C SER A 53 17.02 -4.64 2.94
N GLY A 54 16.15 -4.48 1.94
CA GLY A 54 15.78 -5.52 0.99
C GLY A 54 16.98 -6.10 0.22
N LEU A 55 17.90 -5.24 -0.25
CA LEU A 55 19.09 -5.72 -0.97
C LEU A 55 20.15 -6.26 -0.02
N TYR A 56 20.49 -5.50 1.02
CA TYR A 56 21.68 -5.76 1.83
C TYR A 56 21.46 -6.77 2.96
N VAL A 57 20.27 -6.82 3.56
CA VAL A 57 19.97 -7.76 4.66
C VAL A 57 19.16 -8.93 4.11
N LEU A 58 17.99 -8.63 3.52
CA LEU A 58 17.00 -9.65 3.21
C LEU A 58 17.50 -10.67 2.19
N THR A 59 18.29 -10.26 1.19
CA THR A 59 18.92 -11.17 0.21
C THR A 59 19.71 -12.29 0.90
N GLY A 60 20.48 -11.97 1.95
CA GLY A 60 21.29 -12.92 2.68
C GLY A 60 20.45 -13.88 3.52
N THR A 61 19.49 -13.33 4.28
CA THR A 61 18.56 -14.13 5.08
C THR A 61 17.76 -15.11 4.20
N MET A 62 17.24 -14.65 3.06
CA MET A 62 16.47 -15.49 2.14
C MET A 62 17.31 -16.57 1.48
N ALA A 63 18.54 -16.24 1.08
CA ALA A 63 19.47 -17.21 0.51
C ALA A 63 19.83 -18.30 1.53
N LYS A 64 20.06 -17.96 2.79
CA LYS A 64 20.43 -18.92 3.83
C LYS A 64 19.26 -19.78 4.31
N GLU A 65 18.12 -19.16 4.61
CA GLU A 65 17.06 -19.80 5.40
C GLU A 65 15.90 -20.38 4.57
N MET A 66 15.69 -19.91 3.34
CA MET A 66 14.47 -20.22 2.58
C MET A 66 14.67 -20.73 1.17
N THR A 67 15.69 -20.24 0.45
CA THR A 67 15.75 -20.42 -1.02
C THR A 67 17.06 -21.01 -1.53
N GLY A 68 18.18 -20.82 -0.83
CA GLY A 68 19.49 -21.17 -1.36
C GLY A 68 19.85 -20.30 -2.58
N PRO A 69 20.61 -20.85 -3.55
CA PRO A 69 20.91 -20.18 -4.82
C PRO A 69 19.68 -19.77 -5.64
N ALA A 70 18.55 -20.46 -5.47
CA ALA A 70 17.30 -20.16 -6.16
C ALA A 70 16.65 -18.83 -5.74
N VAL A 71 17.24 -18.08 -4.80
CA VAL A 71 16.83 -16.72 -4.40
C VAL A 71 16.67 -15.79 -5.61
N LEU A 72 17.45 -15.95 -6.67
CA LEU A 72 17.34 -15.15 -7.90
C LEU A 72 16.02 -15.40 -8.65
N VAL A 73 15.49 -16.61 -8.59
CA VAL A 73 14.18 -16.97 -9.13
C VAL A 73 13.08 -16.35 -8.26
N SER A 74 13.23 -16.40 -6.93
CA SER A 74 12.32 -15.75 -6.00
C SER A 74 12.24 -14.24 -6.23
N PHE A 75 13.38 -13.56 -6.44
CA PHE A 75 13.40 -12.14 -6.82
C PHE A 75 12.76 -11.88 -8.18
N SER A 76 12.90 -12.79 -9.14
CA SER A 76 12.27 -12.65 -10.47
C SER A 76 10.75 -12.75 -10.40
N ILE A 77 10.23 -13.72 -9.62
CA ILE A 77 8.79 -13.87 -9.38
C ILE A 77 8.24 -12.65 -8.61
N ALA A 78 8.96 -12.21 -7.58
CA ALA A 78 8.62 -11.02 -6.80
C ALA A 78 8.58 -9.77 -7.67
N ALA A 79 9.57 -9.55 -8.53
CA ALA A 79 9.63 -8.42 -9.45
C ALA A 79 8.43 -8.40 -10.41
N MET A 80 8.01 -9.56 -10.93
CA MET A 80 6.82 -9.67 -11.78
C MET A 80 5.55 -9.29 -11.02
N ALA A 81 5.38 -9.80 -9.79
CA ALA A 81 4.24 -9.46 -8.94
C ALA A 81 4.22 -7.96 -8.60
N SER A 82 5.38 -7.38 -8.27
CA SER A 82 5.52 -5.94 -8.01
C SER A 82 5.25 -5.09 -9.24
N LEU A 83 5.64 -5.55 -10.44
CA LEU A 83 5.32 -4.86 -11.69
C LEU A 83 3.81 -4.81 -11.93
N LEU A 84 3.10 -5.92 -11.71
CA LEU A 84 1.64 -5.95 -11.83
C LEU A 84 0.97 -4.99 -10.83
N ALA A 85 1.42 -4.98 -9.58
CA ALA A 85 0.94 -4.02 -8.57
C ALA A 85 1.27 -2.57 -8.95
N ALA A 86 2.44 -2.32 -9.50
CA ALA A 86 2.87 -1.01 -9.92
C ALA A 86 2.08 -0.47 -11.11
N LEU A 87 1.68 -1.34 -12.06
CA LEU A 87 0.80 -0.95 -13.17
C LEU A 87 -0.55 -0.40 -12.69
N CYS A 88 -1.08 -0.92 -11.57
CA CYS A 88 -2.24 -0.35 -10.91
C CYS A 88 -1.97 1.10 -10.45
N TYR A 89 -0.84 1.34 -9.77
CA TYR A 89 -0.44 2.69 -9.36
C TYR A 89 -0.22 3.64 -10.54
N VAL A 90 0.33 3.12 -11.65
CA VAL A 90 0.51 3.88 -12.89
C VAL A 90 -0.84 4.31 -13.47
N GLU A 91 -1.82 3.41 -13.54
CA GLU A 91 -3.16 3.72 -14.01
C GLU A 91 -3.83 4.78 -13.15
N PHE A 92 -3.66 4.70 -11.82
CA PHE A 92 -4.17 5.72 -10.91
C PHE A 92 -3.51 7.08 -11.10
N GLY A 93 -2.17 7.12 -11.12
CA GLY A 93 -1.42 8.37 -11.29
C GLY A 93 -1.69 9.04 -12.64
N ALA A 94 -2.05 8.25 -13.67
CA ALA A 94 -2.47 8.78 -14.96
C ALA A 94 -3.90 9.37 -14.93
N ARG A 95 -4.82 8.77 -14.16
CA ARG A 95 -6.22 9.22 -14.03
C ARG A 95 -6.40 10.42 -13.09
N VAL A 96 -5.63 10.47 -12.00
CA VAL A 96 -5.73 11.50 -10.96
C VAL A 96 -4.38 12.20 -10.77
N PRO A 97 -4.03 13.20 -11.61
CA PRO A 97 -2.72 13.85 -11.62
C PRO A 97 -2.54 14.94 -10.52
N ARG A 98 -3.15 14.76 -9.34
CA ARG A 98 -3.00 15.61 -8.13
C ARG A 98 -2.37 14.77 -6.99
N THR A 99 -1.79 15.39 -5.94
CA THR A 99 -1.05 14.70 -4.83
C THR A 99 -1.83 13.49 -4.37
N GLY A 100 -1.35 12.28 -4.64
CA GLY A 100 -1.92 11.11 -4.01
C GLY A 100 -0.85 10.13 -3.58
N SER A 101 -0.54 10.13 -2.28
CA SER A 101 -0.35 8.85 -1.62
C SER A 101 -1.67 8.06 -1.67
N ALA A 102 -1.68 6.80 -1.21
CA ALA A 102 -2.89 5.99 -1.25
C ALA A 102 -4.11 6.69 -0.61
N TYR A 103 -3.86 7.58 0.37
CA TYR A 103 -4.85 8.46 0.99
C TYR A 103 -5.72 9.26 -0.01
N LEU A 104 -5.14 10.06 -0.92
CA LEU A 104 -5.96 10.88 -1.82
C LEU A 104 -6.73 10.00 -2.80
N PHE A 105 -6.10 8.95 -3.31
CA PHE A 105 -6.76 8.04 -4.25
C PHE A 105 -8.02 7.44 -3.65
N THR A 106 -7.96 7.05 -2.38
CA THR A 106 -9.14 6.54 -1.69
C THR A 106 -10.12 7.63 -1.30
N TYR A 107 -9.68 8.85 -1.00
CA TYR A 107 -10.60 9.97 -0.73
C TYR A 107 -11.44 10.32 -1.96
N VAL A 108 -10.84 10.24 -3.15
CA VAL A 108 -11.53 10.50 -4.41
C VAL A 108 -12.43 9.33 -4.84
N SER A 109 -12.16 8.09 -4.40
CA SER A 109 -12.91 6.91 -4.87
C SER A 109 -13.89 6.30 -3.86
N LEU A 110 -13.50 6.13 -2.59
CA LEU A 110 -14.28 5.42 -1.56
C LEU A 110 -14.86 6.36 -0.49
N GLY A 111 -14.28 7.56 -0.35
CA GLY A 111 -14.75 8.60 0.56
C GLY A 111 -13.91 8.77 1.83
N GLU A 112 -14.35 9.68 2.67
CA GLU A 112 -13.60 10.28 3.78
C GLU A 112 -13.10 9.28 4.82
N LEU A 113 -13.98 8.39 5.33
CA LEU A 113 -13.61 7.41 6.36
C LEU A 113 -12.50 6.47 5.86
N TRP A 114 -12.65 5.96 4.64
CA TRP A 114 -11.69 5.04 4.04
C TRP A 114 -10.37 5.72 3.74
N ALA A 115 -10.40 6.98 3.30
CA ALA A 115 -9.22 7.81 3.15
C ALA A 115 -8.48 7.94 4.47
N PHE A 116 -9.16 8.33 5.55
CA PHE A 116 -8.55 8.46 6.86
C PHE A 116 -7.92 7.14 7.35
N LEU A 117 -8.62 6.01 7.21
CA LEU A 117 -8.08 4.71 7.62
C LEU A 117 -6.79 4.36 6.88
N ILE A 118 -6.72 4.67 5.59
CA ILE A 118 -5.52 4.43 4.78
C ILE A 118 -4.40 5.40 5.13
N GLY A 119 -4.71 6.69 5.33
CA GLY A 119 -3.71 7.66 5.81
C GLY A 119 -3.14 7.29 7.18
N TRP A 120 -4.00 6.80 8.09
CA TRP A 120 -3.60 6.30 9.41
C TRP A 120 -2.76 5.02 9.33
N ASN A 121 -3.06 4.16 8.37
CA ASN A 121 -2.28 2.97 8.05
C ASN A 121 -0.91 3.36 7.45
N GLU A 122 -0.87 4.24 6.46
CA GLU A 122 0.38 4.76 5.86
C GLU A 122 1.26 5.44 6.92
N LEU A 123 0.69 6.22 7.84
CA LEU A 123 1.42 6.83 8.96
C LEU A 123 2.18 5.78 9.79
N LEU A 124 1.51 4.69 10.16
CA LEU A 124 2.16 3.58 10.87
C LEU A 124 3.23 2.91 10.00
N GLY A 125 2.95 2.72 8.71
CA GLY A 125 3.85 2.08 7.76
C GLY A 125 5.19 2.80 7.65
N TYR A 126 5.18 4.11 7.46
CA TYR A 126 6.41 4.89 7.38
C TYR A 126 7.14 5.00 8.73
N LEU A 127 6.42 5.09 9.86
CA LEU A 127 7.05 5.07 11.19
C LEU A 127 7.82 3.76 11.42
N ILE A 128 7.20 2.62 11.12
CA ILE A 128 7.79 1.31 11.31
C ILE A 128 8.88 1.04 10.26
N GLY A 129 8.65 1.46 9.01
CA GLY A 129 9.62 1.37 7.91
C GLY A 129 10.91 2.11 8.25
N GLY A 130 10.83 3.40 8.59
CA GLY A 130 12.00 4.19 8.97
C GLY A 130 12.72 3.64 10.21
N ALA A 131 11.96 3.18 11.22
CA ALA A 131 12.55 2.53 12.40
C ALA A 131 13.30 1.23 12.04
N SER A 132 12.75 0.41 11.15
CA SER A 132 13.38 -0.84 10.69
C SER A 132 14.69 -0.57 9.94
N VAL A 133 14.70 0.43 9.08
CA VAL A 133 15.87 0.81 8.27
C VAL A 133 16.96 1.41 9.15
N ALA A 134 16.61 2.21 10.15
CA ALA A 134 17.56 2.73 11.13
C ALA A 134 18.20 1.61 11.96
N ARG A 135 17.42 0.60 12.38
CA ARG A 135 17.96 -0.59 13.05
C ARG A 135 18.87 -1.41 12.14
N ALA A 136 18.51 -1.58 10.86
CA ALA A 136 19.38 -2.24 9.88
C ALA A 136 20.68 -1.46 9.64
N SER A 137 20.64 -0.12 9.70
CA SER A 137 21.85 0.72 9.65
C SER A 137 22.73 0.50 10.87
N SER A 138 22.11 0.44 12.05
CA SER A 138 22.77 0.23 13.33
C SER A 138 23.44 -1.14 13.39
N SER A 139 22.77 -2.21 12.94
CA SER A 139 23.34 -3.56 12.93
C SER A 139 24.55 -3.66 11.99
N TYR A 140 24.48 -3.06 10.80
CA TYR A 140 25.62 -2.99 9.88
C TYR A 140 26.80 -2.20 10.47
N LEU A 141 26.54 -1.06 11.10
CA LEU A 141 27.57 -0.28 11.80
C LEU A 141 28.21 -1.09 12.94
N ASP A 142 27.41 -1.77 13.75
CA ASP A 142 27.89 -2.59 14.86
C ASP A 142 28.72 -3.78 14.37
N ALA A 143 28.32 -4.43 13.26
CA ALA A 143 29.07 -5.51 12.63
C ALA A 143 30.49 -5.06 12.19
N ILE A 144 30.63 -3.86 11.61
CA ILE A 144 31.94 -3.28 11.24
C ILE A 144 32.85 -3.13 12.46
N PHE A 145 32.28 -2.77 13.62
CA PHE A 145 33.02 -2.61 14.87
C PHE A 145 33.12 -3.90 15.70
N SER A 146 32.89 -5.07 15.08
CA SER A 146 32.96 -6.38 15.74
C SER A 146 31.99 -6.51 16.92
N HIS A 147 30.78 -6.00 16.76
CA HIS A 147 29.69 -6.04 17.73
C HIS A 147 29.96 -5.36 19.09
N ARG A 148 30.92 -4.44 19.15
CA ARG A 148 31.28 -3.75 20.41
C ARG A 148 30.15 -2.89 20.95
N ILE A 149 29.32 -2.28 20.11
CA ILE A 149 28.27 -1.35 20.53
C ILE A 149 27.14 -2.13 21.20
N ARG A 150 26.74 -3.25 20.58
CA ARG A 150 25.80 -4.20 21.18
C ARG A 150 26.32 -4.77 22.50
N ASN A 151 27.57 -5.24 22.51
CA ASN A 151 28.18 -5.82 23.71
C ASN A 151 28.29 -4.81 24.86
N PHE A 152 28.66 -3.57 24.57
CA PHE A 152 28.71 -2.49 25.56
C PHE A 152 27.33 -2.19 26.15
N THR A 153 26.30 -2.12 25.30
CA THR A 153 24.93 -1.84 25.71
C THR A 153 24.37 -2.96 26.58
N MET A 154 24.56 -4.21 26.16
CA MET A 154 24.16 -5.40 26.93
C MET A 154 24.88 -5.48 28.28
N ALA A 155 26.17 -5.11 28.34
CA ALA A 155 26.95 -5.14 29.57
C ALA A 155 26.48 -4.12 30.62
N HIS A 156 25.96 -2.96 30.21
CA HIS A 156 25.56 -1.89 31.15
C HIS A 156 24.05 -1.85 31.44
N LEU A 157 23.19 -2.22 30.48
CA LEU A 157 21.73 -2.11 30.61
C LEU A 157 21.01 -3.46 30.76
N GLY A 158 21.74 -4.56 30.64
CA GLY A 158 21.20 -5.92 30.72
C GLY A 158 20.44 -6.35 29.46
N ILE A 159 20.15 -7.65 29.39
CA ILE A 159 19.41 -8.26 28.27
C ILE A 159 17.93 -8.30 28.65
N TRP A 160 17.09 -7.70 27.82
CA TRP A 160 15.64 -7.81 27.97
C TRP A 160 15.17 -9.14 27.36
N GLN A 161 14.59 -10.01 28.18
CA GLN A 161 14.00 -11.29 27.75
C GLN A 161 12.47 -11.20 27.60
N VAL A 162 11.97 -10.05 27.16
CA VAL A 162 10.54 -9.90 26.89
C VAL A 162 10.33 -10.18 25.41
N PRO A 163 9.44 -11.11 25.02
CA PRO A 163 9.06 -11.24 23.62
C PRO A 163 8.60 -9.87 23.10
N PHE A 164 8.92 -9.52 21.85
CA PHE A 164 8.60 -8.25 21.15
C PHE A 164 9.52 -7.05 21.40
N LEU A 165 10.06 -6.89 22.61
CA LEU A 165 11.06 -5.86 22.86
C LEU A 165 12.41 -6.32 22.29
N ALA A 166 13.19 -5.37 21.80
CA ALA A 166 14.56 -5.63 21.43
C ALA A 166 15.33 -6.19 22.64
N GLN A 167 16.25 -7.14 22.38
CA GLN A 167 17.12 -7.71 23.42
C GLN A 167 17.91 -6.63 24.18
N TYR A 168 18.14 -5.50 23.54
CA TYR A 168 18.74 -4.30 24.09
C TYR A 168 18.14 -3.05 23.44
N PRO A 169 18.04 -1.93 24.16
CA PRO A 169 17.65 -0.66 23.57
C PRO A 169 18.72 -0.16 22.59
N ASP A 170 18.33 0.07 21.34
CA ASP A 170 19.25 0.52 20.29
C ASP A 170 19.35 2.06 20.22
N PHE A 171 20.24 2.63 21.04
CA PHE A 171 20.50 4.08 21.07
C PHE A 171 21.15 4.60 19.78
N LEU A 172 21.88 3.75 19.06
CA LEU A 172 22.52 4.14 17.81
C LEU A 172 21.46 4.37 16.73
N ALA A 173 20.50 3.45 16.57
CA ALA A 173 19.39 3.61 15.65
C ALA A 173 18.54 4.86 15.99
N ALA A 174 18.21 5.06 17.26
CA ALA A 174 17.48 6.24 17.71
C ALA A 174 18.25 7.55 17.42
N GLY A 175 19.58 7.56 17.66
CA GLY A 175 20.44 8.70 17.36
C GLY A 175 20.48 9.02 15.87
N VAL A 176 20.60 8.02 15.00
CA VAL A 176 20.57 8.18 13.53
C VAL A 176 19.25 8.80 13.07
N ILE A 177 18.11 8.35 13.60
CA ILE A 177 16.79 8.93 13.26
C ILE A 177 16.69 10.40 13.69
N LEU A 178 17.13 10.73 14.90
CA LEU A 178 17.08 12.12 15.39
C LEU A 178 18.01 13.04 14.59
N LEU A 179 19.21 12.56 14.23
CA LEU A 179 20.13 13.27 13.35
C LEU A 179 19.54 13.47 11.95
N ALA A 180 18.93 12.44 11.36
CA ALA A 180 18.25 12.54 10.08
C ALA A 180 17.06 13.52 10.15
N SER A 181 16.26 13.47 11.21
CA SER A 181 15.10 14.34 11.43
C SER A 181 15.50 15.81 11.58
N THR A 182 16.55 16.09 12.35
CA THR A 182 17.08 17.45 12.50
C THR A 182 17.66 17.96 11.19
N PHE A 183 18.36 17.12 10.43
CA PHE A 183 18.91 17.47 9.13
C PHE A 183 17.82 17.80 8.10
N VAL A 184 16.77 16.98 8.00
CA VAL A 184 15.62 17.23 7.10
C VAL A 184 14.91 18.53 7.50
N SER A 185 14.88 18.87 8.80
CA SER A 185 14.30 20.12 9.30
C SER A 185 15.06 21.37 8.85
N CYS A 186 16.34 21.28 8.49
CA CYS A 186 17.14 22.40 7.99
C CYS A 186 16.76 22.86 6.57
N GLY A 187 15.96 22.08 5.84
CA GLY A 187 15.35 22.48 4.57
C GLY A 187 15.44 21.43 3.47
N ALA A 188 14.44 21.44 2.58
CA ALA A 188 14.29 20.44 1.52
C ALA A 188 15.47 20.39 0.53
N ARG A 189 16.07 21.55 0.21
CA ARG A 189 17.18 21.63 -0.77
C ARG A 189 18.45 20.93 -0.27
N VAL A 190 18.78 21.12 1.00
CA VAL A 190 19.98 20.50 1.62
C VAL A 190 19.74 19.01 1.82
N SER A 191 18.53 18.64 2.27
CA SER A 191 18.11 17.24 2.41
C SER A 191 18.18 16.47 1.09
N SER A 192 17.63 17.03 0.01
CA SER A 192 17.65 16.42 -1.32
C SER A 192 19.07 16.25 -1.85
N TRP A 193 19.96 17.23 -1.63
CA TRP A 193 21.37 17.10 -2.04
C TRP A 193 22.06 15.95 -1.33
N LEU A 194 21.90 15.81 0.00
CA LEU A 194 22.48 14.68 0.74
C LEU A 194 21.92 13.35 0.24
N ASN A 195 20.61 13.28 0.02
CA ASN A 195 19.95 12.07 -0.48
C ASN A 195 20.52 11.63 -1.83
N HIS A 196 20.72 12.57 -2.77
CA HIS A 196 21.33 12.28 -4.07
C HIS A 196 22.79 11.81 -3.95
N VAL A 197 23.57 12.39 -3.03
CA VAL A 197 24.96 11.95 -2.80
C VAL A 197 25.01 10.54 -2.22
N LEU A 198 24.21 10.24 -1.19
CA LEU A 198 24.15 8.91 -0.59
C LEU A 198 23.68 7.85 -1.58
N LEU A 199 22.68 8.19 -2.40
CA LEU A 199 22.20 7.32 -3.46
C LEU A 199 23.26 7.06 -4.53
N ALA A 200 23.98 8.10 -4.97
CA ALA A 200 25.06 7.95 -5.96
C ALA A 200 26.15 7.01 -5.44
N ILE A 201 26.54 7.16 -4.17
CA ILE A 201 27.48 6.24 -3.51
C ILE A 201 26.93 4.82 -3.48
N ASN A 202 25.66 4.64 -3.10
CA ASN A 202 25.02 3.33 -3.05
C ASN A 202 25.03 2.63 -4.43
N LEU A 203 24.66 3.35 -5.50
CA LEU A 203 24.67 2.80 -6.86
C LEU A 203 26.08 2.40 -7.31
N LEU A 204 27.10 3.18 -6.96
CA LEU A 204 28.50 2.83 -7.23
C LEU A 204 28.94 1.58 -6.46
N VAL A 205 28.54 1.44 -5.20
CA VAL A 205 28.85 0.24 -4.39
C VAL A 205 28.15 -1.00 -4.93
N ILE A 206 26.90 -0.88 -5.41
CA ILE A 206 26.19 -2.01 -6.05
C ILE A 206 26.92 -2.46 -7.31
N LEU A 207 27.33 -1.51 -8.15
CA LEU A 207 28.13 -1.84 -9.35
C LEU A 207 29.45 -2.52 -8.96
N PHE A 208 30.11 -2.02 -7.91
CA PHE A 208 31.33 -2.64 -7.37
C PHE A 208 31.10 -4.08 -6.89
N ILE A 209 30.02 -4.34 -6.13
CA ILE A 209 29.65 -5.69 -5.67
C ILE A 209 29.45 -6.62 -6.86
N ILE A 210 28.73 -6.17 -7.89
CA ILE A 210 28.44 -6.97 -9.07
C ILE A 210 29.76 -7.31 -9.80
N ILE A 211 30.59 -6.32 -10.09
CA ILE A 211 31.84 -6.52 -10.85
C ILE A 211 32.82 -7.41 -10.07
N LEU A 212 33.17 -7.02 -8.85
CA LEU A 212 34.15 -7.77 -8.05
C LEU A 212 33.63 -9.16 -7.70
N GLY A 213 32.33 -9.27 -7.45
CA GLY A 213 31.73 -10.52 -7.10
C GLY A 213 31.66 -11.53 -8.26
N PHE A 214 31.41 -11.09 -9.49
CA PHE A 214 31.55 -11.96 -10.66
C PHE A 214 33.00 -12.40 -10.90
N VAL A 215 33.99 -11.54 -10.60
CA VAL A 215 35.42 -11.92 -10.66
C VAL A 215 35.77 -12.98 -9.62
N LEU A 216 35.12 -12.96 -8.45
CA LEU A 216 35.36 -13.90 -7.34
C LEU A 216 34.44 -15.13 -7.34
N ALA A 217 33.48 -15.20 -8.28
CA ALA A 217 32.46 -16.22 -8.36
C ALA A 217 33.04 -17.62 -8.61
N ARG A 218 32.52 -18.61 -7.88
CA ARG A 218 32.84 -20.03 -8.04
C ARG A 218 31.56 -20.79 -8.36
N PRO A 219 31.35 -21.21 -9.63
CA PRO A 219 30.18 -22.01 -10.02
C PRO A 219 30.01 -23.31 -9.22
N HIS A 220 31.09 -23.81 -8.61
CA HIS A 220 31.03 -24.97 -7.71
C HIS A 220 30.11 -24.77 -6.50
N ASN A 221 29.89 -23.53 -6.04
CA ASN A 221 29.00 -23.25 -4.92
C ASN A 221 27.51 -23.54 -5.22
N TRP A 222 27.16 -23.76 -6.49
CA TRP A 222 25.83 -24.22 -6.93
C TRP A 222 25.79 -25.71 -7.25
N SER A 223 26.89 -26.43 -7.04
CA SER A 223 26.97 -27.87 -7.30
C SER A 223 26.10 -28.68 -6.35
N ALA A 224 25.81 -29.93 -6.71
CA ALA A 224 25.06 -30.85 -5.86
C ALA A 224 25.75 -31.11 -4.50
N ASP A 225 27.08 -30.99 -4.46
CA ASP A 225 27.88 -31.21 -3.25
C ASP A 225 27.58 -30.17 -2.16
N GLU A 226 27.21 -28.96 -2.56
CA GLU A 226 26.88 -27.83 -1.68
C GLU A 226 25.36 -27.70 -1.42
N GLY A 227 24.56 -28.70 -1.79
CA GLY A 227 23.09 -28.69 -1.66
C GLY A 227 22.32 -28.28 -2.92
N GLY A 228 23.02 -28.02 -4.03
CA GLY A 228 22.43 -27.72 -5.33
C GLY A 228 21.79 -26.34 -5.44
N PHE A 229 21.13 -26.09 -6.58
CA PHE A 229 20.54 -24.78 -6.88
C PHE A 229 19.31 -24.43 -6.03
N ALA A 230 18.47 -25.42 -5.70
CA ALA A 230 17.21 -25.21 -4.99
C ALA A 230 17.05 -26.20 -3.81
N PRO A 231 17.82 -26.04 -2.73
CA PRO A 231 17.83 -26.99 -1.60
C PRO A 231 16.47 -27.11 -0.90
N PHE A 232 15.68 -26.03 -0.89
CA PHE A 232 14.35 -25.99 -0.27
C PHE A 232 13.20 -26.29 -1.25
N GLY A 233 13.53 -26.68 -2.48
CA GLY A 233 12.56 -26.97 -3.54
C GLY A 233 11.67 -25.79 -3.93
N PHE A 234 10.58 -26.08 -4.65
CA PHE A 234 9.64 -25.06 -5.14
C PHE A 234 8.93 -24.31 -4.00
N SER A 235 8.65 -25.00 -2.89
CA SER A 235 8.03 -24.38 -1.72
C SER A 235 8.91 -23.27 -1.14
N GLY A 236 10.22 -23.51 -1.03
CA GLY A 236 11.19 -22.49 -0.60
C GLY A 236 11.24 -21.30 -1.56
N ILE A 237 11.25 -21.56 -2.86
CA ILE A 237 11.24 -20.50 -3.89
C ILE A 237 10.01 -19.60 -3.75
N MET A 238 8.82 -20.17 -3.57
CA MET A 238 7.58 -19.40 -3.42
C MET A 238 7.51 -18.64 -2.09
N ALA A 239 7.94 -19.26 -0.98
CA ALA A 239 8.04 -18.58 0.32
C ALA A 239 9.04 -17.41 0.27
N GLY A 240 10.19 -17.63 -0.37
CA GLY A 240 11.17 -16.59 -0.64
C GLY A 240 10.61 -15.49 -1.53
N ALA A 241 9.86 -15.81 -2.59
CA ALA A 241 9.26 -14.82 -3.49
C ALA A 241 8.27 -13.91 -2.75
N ALA A 242 7.45 -14.49 -1.88
CA ALA A 242 6.52 -13.74 -1.03
C ALA A 242 7.25 -12.76 -0.10
N THR A 243 8.43 -13.14 0.39
CA THR A 243 9.25 -12.27 1.25
C THR A 243 10.06 -11.25 0.44
N CYS A 244 10.61 -11.64 -0.71
CA CYS A 244 11.34 -10.77 -1.64
C CYS A 244 10.44 -9.66 -2.21
N PHE A 245 9.13 -9.87 -2.29
CA PHE A 245 8.17 -8.82 -2.67
C PHE A 245 8.31 -7.57 -1.81
N TYR A 246 8.67 -7.73 -0.53
CA TYR A 246 8.90 -6.60 0.39
C TYR A 246 10.06 -5.70 -0.05
N ALA A 247 11.07 -6.26 -0.72
CA ALA A 247 12.23 -5.50 -1.18
C ALA A 247 11.89 -4.55 -2.34
N PHE A 248 10.71 -4.68 -2.97
CA PHE A 248 10.28 -3.87 -4.11
C PHE A 248 9.29 -2.76 -3.76
N LEU A 249 8.91 -2.58 -2.49
CA LEU A 249 7.79 -1.70 -2.11
C LEU A 249 8.07 -0.19 -2.20
N GLY A 250 9.33 0.22 -2.40
CA GLY A 250 9.73 1.64 -2.37
C GLY A 250 9.19 2.51 -3.52
N PHE A 251 8.59 1.93 -4.57
CA PHE A 251 8.03 2.70 -5.69
C PHE A 251 6.86 3.63 -5.27
N GLY A 252 6.21 3.37 -4.13
CA GLY A 252 5.12 4.22 -3.62
C GLY A 252 5.53 5.67 -3.36
N VAL A 253 6.81 5.93 -3.07
CA VAL A 253 7.36 7.27 -2.85
C VAL A 253 7.29 8.13 -4.13
N ILE A 254 7.38 7.50 -5.31
CA ILE A 254 7.25 8.19 -6.60
C ILE A 254 5.83 8.74 -6.76
N ALA A 255 4.81 7.95 -6.39
CA ALA A 255 3.41 8.37 -6.44
C ALA A 255 3.12 9.51 -5.46
N ALA A 256 3.65 9.42 -4.24
CA ALA A 256 3.55 10.47 -3.23
C ALA A 256 4.21 11.80 -3.66
N SER A 257 5.17 11.76 -4.60
CA SER A 257 5.92 12.93 -5.08
C SER A 257 5.41 13.49 -6.42
N SER A 258 4.23 13.06 -6.87
CA SER A 258 3.63 13.46 -8.16
C SER A 258 3.33 14.97 -8.30
N GLU A 259 3.04 15.67 -7.19
CA GLU A 259 3.07 17.14 -6.98
C GLU A 259 4.18 17.91 -7.62
N GLU A 260 5.36 17.44 -7.29
CA GLU A 260 6.60 18.15 -7.55
C GLU A 260 7.15 17.71 -8.91
N ALA A 261 6.52 16.75 -9.57
CA ALA A 261 6.85 16.32 -10.92
C ALA A 261 6.47 17.39 -11.94
N GLN A 262 7.38 17.70 -12.86
CA GLN A 262 7.10 18.65 -13.94
C GLN A 262 5.95 18.17 -14.86
N ASN A 263 5.89 16.85 -15.12
CA ASN A 263 4.90 16.21 -15.99
C ASN A 263 4.34 14.91 -15.36
N PRO A 264 3.46 14.98 -14.35
CA PRO A 264 3.05 13.80 -13.58
C PRO A 264 2.43 12.69 -14.46
N LYS A 265 1.62 13.06 -15.45
CA LYS A 265 0.94 12.11 -16.37
C LYS A 265 1.88 11.16 -17.12
N ARG A 266 3.14 11.56 -17.38
CA ARG A 266 4.13 10.74 -18.10
C ARG A 266 5.33 10.38 -17.23
N ALA A 267 5.82 11.32 -16.42
CA ALA A 267 7.02 11.15 -15.63
C ALA A 267 6.83 10.12 -14.51
N VAL A 268 5.69 10.12 -13.82
CA VAL A 268 5.43 9.18 -12.72
C VAL A 268 5.35 7.73 -13.24
N PRO A 269 4.55 7.42 -14.29
CA PRO A 269 4.54 6.09 -14.89
C PRO A 269 5.91 5.59 -15.34
N MET A 270 6.66 6.42 -16.08
CA MET A 270 7.97 6.05 -16.59
C MET A 270 8.96 5.83 -15.45
N ALA A 271 8.96 6.68 -14.43
CA ALA A 271 9.83 6.53 -13.27
C ALA A 271 9.55 5.21 -12.53
N ILE A 272 8.28 4.87 -12.28
CA ILE A 272 7.91 3.61 -11.59
C ILE A 272 8.45 2.39 -12.35
N ILE A 273 8.23 2.31 -13.66
CA ILE A 273 8.67 1.16 -14.48
C ILE A 273 10.20 1.09 -14.54
N ILE A 274 10.89 2.22 -14.75
CA ILE A 274 12.36 2.26 -14.82
C ILE A 274 12.97 1.87 -13.47
N THR A 275 12.45 2.42 -12.36
CA THR A 275 12.90 2.09 -11.00
C THR A 275 12.75 0.60 -10.74
N LEU A 276 11.57 0.02 -10.98
CA LEU A 276 11.34 -1.42 -10.75
C LEU A 276 12.26 -2.31 -11.59
N GLY A 277 12.45 -1.97 -12.87
CA GLY A 277 13.35 -2.70 -13.75
C GLY A 277 14.81 -2.66 -13.25
N LEU A 278 15.29 -1.46 -12.88
CA LEU A 278 16.67 -1.28 -12.39
C LEU A 278 16.91 -2.01 -11.07
N VAL A 279 15.96 -1.92 -10.13
CA VAL A 279 16.00 -2.63 -8.85
C VAL A 279 15.97 -4.14 -9.06
N ALA A 280 15.09 -4.64 -9.93
CA ALA A 280 14.97 -6.07 -10.21
C ALA A 280 16.29 -6.65 -10.75
N VAL A 281 16.89 -5.96 -11.73
CA VAL A 281 18.19 -6.35 -12.28
C VAL A 281 19.26 -6.33 -11.20
N ALA A 282 19.34 -5.27 -10.39
CA ALA A 282 20.32 -5.19 -9.31
C ALA A 282 20.16 -6.32 -8.28
N TYR A 283 18.93 -6.64 -7.86
CA TYR A 283 18.66 -7.70 -6.88
C TYR A 283 18.99 -9.08 -7.41
N ILE A 284 18.63 -9.37 -8.67
CA ILE A 284 18.96 -10.64 -9.33
C ILE A 284 20.48 -10.80 -9.48
N LEU A 285 21.18 -9.75 -9.91
CA LEU A 285 22.64 -9.81 -10.10
C LEU A 285 23.38 -9.94 -8.76
N VAL A 286 23.03 -9.14 -7.75
CA VAL A 286 23.67 -9.18 -6.44
C VAL A 286 23.39 -10.52 -5.74
N SER A 287 22.18 -11.06 -5.83
CA SER A 287 21.85 -12.37 -5.25
C SER A 287 22.56 -13.53 -5.95
N THR A 288 22.70 -13.46 -7.28
CA THR A 288 23.50 -14.40 -8.08
C THR A 288 24.97 -14.38 -7.61
N VAL A 289 25.54 -13.18 -7.49
CA VAL A 289 26.91 -12.99 -7.05
C VAL A 289 27.11 -13.50 -5.62
N LEU A 290 26.24 -13.12 -4.67
CA LEU A 290 26.36 -13.51 -3.27
C LEU A 290 26.44 -15.04 -3.11
N THR A 291 25.54 -15.77 -3.78
CA THR A 291 25.47 -17.24 -3.70
C THR A 291 26.57 -17.95 -4.49
N LEU A 292 27.25 -17.25 -5.42
CA LEU A 292 28.42 -17.78 -6.15
C LEU A 292 29.76 -17.50 -5.45
N ILE A 293 29.85 -16.47 -4.61
CA ILE A 293 31.10 -16.15 -3.90
C ILE A 293 31.32 -17.13 -2.74
N VAL A 294 30.28 -17.38 -1.94
CA VAL A 294 30.31 -18.21 -0.72
C VAL A 294 29.14 -19.20 -0.73
N PRO A 295 29.30 -20.42 -0.20
CA PRO A 295 28.19 -21.37 -0.04
C PRO A 295 27.03 -20.77 0.78
N TRP A 296 25.79 -21.02 0.35
CA TRP A 296 24.59 -20.38 0.91
C TRP A 296 24.36 -20.68 2.40
N HIS A 297 24.84 -21.82 2.90
CA HIS A 297 24.67 -22.22 4.30
C HIS A 297 25.63 -21.51 5.28
N SER A 298 26.74 -20.95 4.79
CA SER A 298 27.73 -20.24 5.62
C SER A 298 27.57 -18.72 5.61
N LEU A 299 26.54 -18.19 4.95
CA LEU A 299 26.22 -16.76 4.96
C LEU A 299 25.81 -16.31 6.37
N ASP A 300 26.28 -15.16 6.81
CA ASP A 300 25.71 -14.47 7.99
C ASP A 300 24.42 -13.72 7.60
N PRO A 301 23.23 -14.03 8.15
CA PRO A 301 21.97 -13.40 7.74
C PRO A 301 21.91 -11.87 7.98
N ASP A 302 22.66 -11.33 8.94
CA ASP A 302 22.62 -9.91 9.28
C ASP A 302 23.53 -9.05 8.37
N SER A 303 24.62 -9.64 7.85
CA SER A 303 25.69 -8.92 7.13
C SER A 303 26.20 -9.64 5.87
N ALA A 304 25.38 -10.50 5.27
CA ALA A 304 25.76 -11.48 4.26
C ALA A 304 26.65 -10.96 3.13
N LEU A 305 26.36 -9.78 2.57
CA LEU A 305 27.15 -9.22 1.47
C LEU A 305 28.56 -8.83 1.92
N ALA A 306 28.69 -8.13 3.05
CA ALA A 306 30.01 -7.73 3.55
C ALA A 306 30.80 -8.96 4.04
N ASP A 307 30.13 -9.86 4.76
CA ASP A 307 30.72 -11.09 5.27
C ASP A 307 31.20 -12.02 4.13
N ALA A 308 30.48 -12.11 3.02
CA ALA A 308 30.90 -12.90 1.86
C ALA A 308 32.28 -12.47 1.29
N PHE A 309 32.56 -11.16 1.22
CA PHE A 309 33.89 -10.67 0.81
C PHE A 309 34.93 -10.89 1.91
N TYR A 310 34.55 -10.76 3.18
CA TYR A 310 35.42 -10.99 4.32
C TYR A 310 35.90 -12.45 4.40
N GLN A 311 34.99 -13.43 4.28
CA GLN A 311 35.29 -14.87 4.26
C GLN A 311 36.24 -15.26 3.13
N ARG A 312 36.24 -14.51 2.02
CA ARG A 312 37.15 -14.73 0.87
C ARG A 312 38.52 -14.07 1.04
N GLY A 313 38.76 -13.37 2.14
CA GLY A 313 40.02 -12.67 2.43
C GLY A 313 40.07 -11.22 1.92
N TYR A 314 38.97 -10.68 1.37
CA TYR A 314 38.90 -9.31 0.85
C TYR A 314 38.25 -8.37 1.89
N SER A 315 38.89 -8.23 3.05
CA SER A 315 38.39 -7.38 4.14
C SER A 315 38.18 -5.91 3.73
N TRP A 316 39.06 -5.36 2.88
CA TRP A 316 38.90 -4.00 2.35
C TRP A 316 37.62 -3.83 1.52
N ALA A 317 37.24 -4.86 0.75
CA ALA A 317 36.00 -4.85 -0.03
C ALA A 317 34.78 -4.94 0.87
N ALA A 318 34.85 -5.75 1.94
CA ALA A 318 33.80 -5.83 2.95
C ALA A 318 33.49 -4.47 3.59
N PHE A 319 34.51 -3.65 3.89
CA PHE A 319 34.30 -2.28 4.41
C PHE A 319 33.59 -1.37 3.41
N ILE A 320 33.94 -1.44 2.11
CA ILE A 320 33.28 -0.67 1.06
C ILE A 320 31.80 -1.07 0.96
N VAL A 321 31.52 -2.37 0.97
CA VAL A 321 30.15 -2.92 0.92
C VAL A 321 29.34 -2.50 2.14
N ALA A 322 29.93 -2.58 3.33
CA ALA A 322 29.25 -2.17 4.56
C ALA A 322 29.00 -0.66 4.61
N ALA A 323 29.94 0.18 4.15
CA ALA A 323 29.72 1.61 3.99
C ALA A 323 28.60 1.92 2.99
N GLY A 324 28.55 1.21 1.86
CA GLY A 324 27.46 1.32 0.90
C GLY A 324 26.10 0.92 1.47
N ALA A 325 26.05 -0.16 2.27
CA ALA A 325 24.84 -0.58 2.97
C ALA A 325 24.34 0.52 3.91
N ILE A 326 25.22 1.13 4.71
CA ILE A 326 24.87 2.22 5.62
C ILE A 326 24.36 3.44 4.84
N CYS A 327 25.02 3.82 3.74
CA CYS A 327 24.55 4.90 2.86
C CYS A 327 23.17 4.58 2.26
N ALA A 328 22.93 3.35 1.82
CA ALA A 328 21.67 2.89 1.27
C ALA A 328 20.53 3.01 2.30
N MET A 329 20.73 2.48 3.51
CA MET A 329 19.73 2.57 4.57
C MET A 329 19.42 4.03 4.94
N ASN A 330 20.44 4.87 5.08
CA ASN A 330 20.22 6.29 5.38
C ASN A 330 19.47 7.03 4.25
N THR A 331 19.66 6.62 2.99
CA THR A 331 18.90 7.16 1.84
C THR A 331 17.40 6.84 1.97
N VAL A 332 17.07 5.59 2.30
CA VAL A 332 15.68 5.18 2.55
C VAL A 332 15.10 5.92 3.76
N LEU A 333 15.86 6.02 4.86
CA LEU A 333 15.44 6.72 6.08
C LEU A 333 15.14 8.21 5.83
N LEU A 334 16.01 8.90 5.09
CA LEU A 334 15.77 10.30 4.71
C LEU A 334 14.52 10.43 3.84
N SER A 335 14.30 9.48 2.93
CA SER A 335 13.11 9.45 2.07
C SER A 335 11.83 9.25 2.88
N ASP A 336 11.85 8.39 3.90
CA ASP A 336 10.73 8.14 4.82
C ASP A 336 10.42 9.38 5.68
N ILE A 337 11.45 9.96 6.31
CA ILE A 337 11.31 11.17 7.15
C ILE A 337 10.86 12.37 6.32
N PHE A 338 11.18 12.40 5.02
CA PHE A 338 10.73 13.43 4.11
C PHE A 338 9.27 13.24 3.67
N THR A 339 8.85 12.00 3.43
CA THR A 339 7.51 11.67 2.90
C THR A 339 6.44 11.66 3.99
N LEU A 340 6.75 11.09 5.16
CA LEU A 340 5.79 10.90 6.25
C LEU A 340 5.10 12.21 6.71
N PRO A 341 5.82 13.31 7.02
CA PRO A 341 5.19 14.57 7.42
C PRO A 341 4.31 15.20 6.34
N ARG A 342 4.55 14.89 5.05
CA ARG A 342 3.73 15.40 3.94
C ARG A 342 2.38 14.72 3.88
N ILE A 343 2.33 13.42 4.15
CA ILE A 343 1.07 12.68 4.26
C ILE A 343 0.25 13.24 5.43
N VAL A 344 0.89 13.40 6.60
CA VAL A 344 0.23 13.98 7.79
C VAL A 344 -0.22 15.43 7.56
N TYR A 345 0.60 16.23 6.87
CA TYR A 345 0.22 17.56 6.43
C TYR A 345 -1.02 17.54 5.54
N SER A 346 -1.10 16.63 4.56
CA SER A 346 -2.26 16.54 3.68
C SER A 346 -3.54 16.17 4.45
N MET A 347 -3.48 15.19 5.35
CA MET A 347 -4.61 14.82 6.23
C MET A 347 -5.02 15.96 7.16
N ALA A 348 -4.05 16.67 7.75
CA ALA A 348 -4.32 17.81 8.62
C ALA A 348 -4.89 19.01 7.84
N SER A 349 -4.43 19.21 6.60
CA SER A 349 -4.93 20.25 5.71
C SER A 349 -6.36 20.00 5.27
N ASP A 350 -6.80 18.74 5.18
CA ASP A 350 -8.19 18.35 4.91
C ASP A 350 -9.08 18.41 6.18
N GLY A 351 -8.50 18.66 7.35
CA GLY A 351 -9.20 18.73 8.64
C GLY A 351 -9.45 17.38 9.31
N LEU A 352 -8.91 16.31 8.73
CA LEU A 352 -9.06 14.93 9.20
C LEU A 352 -8.08 14.57 10.32
N PHE A 353 -7.01 15.36 10.46
CA PHE A 353 -6.01 15.23 11.51
C PHE A 353 -5.73 16.57 12.18
N PHE A 354 -5.05 16.56 13.34
CA PHE A 354 -4.83 17.76 14.14
C PHE A 354 -4.17 18.89 13.33
N GLN A 355 -4.77 20.09 13.36
CA GLN A 355 -4.32 21.25 12.57
C GLN A 355 -2.88 21.69 12.85
N VAL A 356 -2.30 21.34 14.00
CA VAL A 356 -0.90 21.65 14.33
C VAL A 356 0.06 21.10 13.26
N PHE A 357 -0.26 19.94 12.67
CA PHE A 357 0.56 19.33 11.61
C PHE A 357 0.37 19.97 10.22
N ALA A 358 -0.64 20.83 10.05
CA ALA A 358 -0.84 21.61 8.83
C ALA A 358 0.06 22.86 8.77
N HIS A 359 0.81 23.18 9.83
CA HIS A 359 1.67 24.36 9.86
C HIS A 359 3.00 24.12 9.14
N VAL A 360 3.31 24.95 8.13
CA VAL A 360 4.55 24.89 7.35
C VAL A 360 5.43 26.07 7.71
N HIS A 361 6.71 25.81 7.99
CA HIS A 361 7.64 26.85 8.40
C HIS A 361 8.01 27.78 7.22
N PRO A 362 7.95 29.12 7.38
CA PRO A 362 8.04 30.07 6.26
C PRO A 362 9.38 30.08 5.53
N ARG A 363 10.51 29.79 6.21
CA ARG A 363 11.85 29.82 5.59
C ARG A 363 12.23 28.51 4.92
N THR A 364 11.87 27.38 5.53
CA THR A 364 12.27 26.04 5.05
C THR A 364 11.23 25.43 4.12
N LYS A 365 9.97 25.89 4.17
CA LYS A 365 8.82 25.35 3.44
C LYS A 365 8.56 23.87 3.74
N VAL A 366 8.87 23.42 4.96
CA VAL A 366 8.66 22.04 5.42
C VAL A 366 7.86 22.03 6.73
N PRO A 367 6.98 21.03 6.97
CA PRO A 367 6.25 20.89 8.25
C PRO A 367 7.17 20.40 9.38
N ILE A 368 7.92 21.32 10.00
CA ILE A 368 8.92 21.00 11.05
C ILE A 368 8.31 20.26 12.24
N VAL A 369 7.10 20.65 12.68
CA VAL A 369 6.43 20.01 13.82
C VAL A 369 6.16 18.53 13.52
N GLY A 370 5.71 18.22 12.30
CA GLY A 370 5.52 16.85 11.85
C GLY A 370 6.83 16.07 11.84
N ILE A 371 7.91 16.64 11.30
CA ILE A 371 9.23 15.99 11.28
C ILE A 371 9.72 15.65 12.68
N LEU A 372 9.68 16.61 13.62
CA LEU A 372 10.24 16.41 14.95
C LEU A 372 9.40 15.44 15.78
N VAL A 373 8.07 15.60 15.80
CA VAL A 373 7.19 14.72 16.59
C VAL A 373 7.21 13.29 16.06
N LEU A 374 7.07 13.12 14.74
CA LEU A 374 7.06 11.80 14.12
C LEU A 374 8.46 11.17 14.11
N GLY A 375 9.51 11.98 13.98
CA GLY A 375 10.91 11.52 14.11
C GLY A 375 11.24 11.03 15.51
N VAL A 376 10.81 11.73 16.57
CA VAL A 376 10.94 11.27 17.96
C VAL A 376 10.16 9.98 18.20
N LEU A 377 8.93 9.90 17.68
CA LEU A 377 8.13 8.67 17.76
C LEU A 377 8.83 7.50 17.04
N MET A 378 9.32 7.73 15.83
CA MET A 378 10.08 6.75 15.05
C MET A 378 11.35 6.28 15.79
N ALA A 379 12.09 7.21 16.40
CA ALA A 379 13.27 6.90 17.22
C ALA A 379 12.91 6.05 18.44
N PHE A 380 11.78 6.34 19.09
CA PHE A 380 11.28 5.53 20.21
C PHE A 380 10.90 4.10 19.78
N LEU A 381 10.26 3.95 18.62
CA LEU A 381 9.99 2.62 18.06
C LEU A 381 11.29 1.86 17.74
N ALA A 382 12.27 2.51 17.12
CA ALA A 382 13.56 1.90 16.80
C ALA A 382 14.36 1.50 18.05
N LEU A 383 14.25 2.30 19.11
CA LEU A 383 14.89 2.04 20.40
C LEU A 383 14.34 0.76 21.05
N LEU A 384 13.02 0.60 21.07
CA LEU A 384 12.35 -0.46 21.87
C LEU A 384 12.03 -1.74 21.10
N LEU A 385 11.73 -1.65 19.80
CA LEU A 385 11.24 -2.79 19.03
C LEU A 385 12.35 -3.45 18.25
N ASP A 386 12.26 -4.77 18.10
CA ASP A 386 13.22 -5.53 17.30
C ASP A 386 12.97 -5.41 15.78
N LEU A 387 14.03 -5.59 14.98
CA LEU A 387 13.99 -5.47 13.52
C LEU A 387 12.94 -6.41 12.90
N GLN A 388 12.93 -7.68 13.32
CA GLN A 388 12.00 -8.67 12.78
C GLN A 388 10.54 -8.31 13.09
N THR A 389 10.30 -7.79 14.29
CA THR A 389 8.97 -7.34 14.73
C THR A 389 8.52 -6.15 13.89
N LEU A 390 9.39 -5.17 13.66
CA LEU A 390 9.12 -4.00 12.81
C LEU A 390 8.78 -4.43 11.37
N VAL A 391 9.60 -5.30 10.77
CA VAL A 391 9.37 -5.78 9.38
C VAL A 391 8.03 -6.52 9.26
N GLN A 392 7.65 -7.34 10.23
CA GLN A 392 6.36 -8.04 10.24
C GLN A 392 5.18 -7.08 10.30
N PHE A 393 5.24 -6.05 11.15
CA PHE A 393 4.20 -5.03 11.20
C PHE A 393 4.10 -4.22 9.91
N TRP A 394 5.26 -3.82 9.38
CA TRP A 394 5.32 -3.06 8.14
C TRP A 394 4.66 -3.82 6.98
N SER A 395 4.91 -5.13 6.91
CA SER A 395 4.32 -6.03 5.90
C SER A 395 2.79 -5.98 5.89
N ILE A 396 2.16 -6.01 7.07
CA ILE A 396 0.69 -5.95 7.19
C ILE A 396 0.16 -4.61 6.68
N THR A 397 0.80 -3.52 7.08
CA THR A 397 0.42 -2.18 6.65
C THR A 397 0.44 -2.06 5.13
N VAL A 398 1.50 -2.55 4.49
CA VAL A 398 1.65 -2.50 3.03
C VAL A 398 0.58 -3.34 2.34
N LEU A 399 0.35 -4.57 2.81
CA LEU A 399 -0.67 -5.44 2.23
C LEU A 399 -2.06 -4.79 2.29
N LEU A 400 -2.43 -4.19 3.44
CA LEU A 400 -3.67 -3.44 3.55
C LEU A 400 -3.72 -2.29 2.54
N THR A 401 -2.68 -1.47 2.45
CA THR A 401 -2.63 -0.35 1.50
C THR A 401 -2.86 -0.83 0.06
N PHE A 402 -2.22 -1.91 -0.38
CA PHE A 402 -2.42 -2.45 -1.72
C PHE A 402 -3.81 -3.03 -1.96
N THR A 403 -4.39 -3.71 -0.97
CA THR A 403 -5.79 -4.19 -1.09
C THR A 403 -6.78 -3.04 -1.21
N PHE A 404 -6.58 -1.97 -0.44
CA PHE A 404 -7.42 -0.78 -0.52
C PHE A 404 -7.26 -0.04 -1.84
N VAL A 405 -6.02 0.19 -2.29
CA VAL A 405 -5.75 0.82 -3.59
C VAL A 405 -6.32 -0.04 -4.73
N GLY A 406 -6.10 -1.36 -4.71
CA GLY A 406 -6.71 -2.27 -5.68
C GLY A 406 -8.23 -2.16 -5.72
N THR A 407 -8.88 -2.13 -4.54
CA THR A 407 -10.33 -1.94 -4.42
C THR A 407 -10.78 -0.58 -4.96
N SER A 408 -10.04 0.49 -4.64
CA SER A 408 -10.28 1.84 -5.15
C SER A 408 -10.24 1.90 -6.69
N ILE A 409 -9.32 1.19 -7.36
CA ILE A 409 -9.26 1.16 -8.84
C ILE A 409 -10.51 0.53 -9.41
N ILE A 410 -10.94 -0.58 -8.80
CA ILE A 410 -12.09 -1.33 -9.27
C ILE A 410 -13.32 -0.43 -9.19
N VAL A 411 -13.53 0.24 -8.05
CA VAL A 411 -14.62 1.20 -7.88
C VAL A 411 -14.52 2.33 -8.90
N LEU A 412 -13.36 2.95 -9.08
CA LEU A 412 -13.16 4.03 -10.05
C LEU A 412 -13.40 3.60 -11.50
N ARG A 413 -13.21 2.32 -11.84
CA ARG A 413 -13.52 1.79 -13.19
C ARG A 413 -15.01 1.60 -13.43
N PHE A 414 -15.81 1.40 -12.38
CA PHE A 414 -17.24 1.18 -12.49
C PHE A 414 -18.09 2.43 -12.20
N ASP A 415 -17.49 3.47 -11.63
CA ASP A 415 -18.14 4.76 -11.41
C ASP A 415 -18.14 5.59 -12.71
N ASN A 416 -19.26 5.57 -13.44
CA ASN A 416 -19.47 6.35 -14.67
C ASN A 416 -20.14 7.69 -14.35
N SER A 417 -19.52 8.52 -13.50
CA SER A 417 -20.01 9.88 -13.29
C SER A 417 -19.50 10.80 -14.42
N PRO A 418 -20.37 11.32 -15.33
CA PRO A 418 -19.94 12.26 -16.35
C PRO A 418 -19.48 13.58 -15.71
N PRO A 419 -18.51 14.30 -16.33
CA PRO A 419 -18.08 15.61 -15.82
C PRO A 419 -19.26 16.58 -15.73
N ALA A 420 -19.32 17.34 -14.64
CA ALA A 420 -20.46 18.15 -14.18
C ALA A 420 -20.84 19.36 -15.08
N SER A 421 -20.47 19.38 -16.36
CA SER A 421 -20.69 20.51 -17.28
C SER A 421 -21.89 20.37 -18.22
N SER A 422 -22.80 19.41 -18.02
CA SER A 422 -24.00 19.22 -18.86
C SER A 422 -25.32 19.42 -18.13
N LEU A 423 -25.46 20.51 -17.37
CA LEU A 423 -26.78 20.97 -16.88
C LEU A 423 -27.38 21.98 -17.87
N GLY A 424 -28.03 21.46 -18.92
CA GLY A 424 -29.02 22.16 -19.73
C GLY A 424 -30.44 21.71 -19.35
N PRO A 425 -31.48 22.53 -19.60
CA PRO A 425 -32.80 22.36 -19.00
C PRO A 425 -33.56 21.14 -19.51
N ALA A 426 -34.31 20.53 -18.59
CA ALA A 426 -35.01 19.26 -18.71
C ALA A 426 -36.09 19.22 -19.82
N ILE A 427 -36.17 18.06 -20.49
CA ILE A 427 -37.33 17.61 -21.28
C ILE A 427 -37.89 16.35 -20.59
N PRO A 428 -39.23 16.21 -20.44
CA PRO A 428 -39.81 15.12 -19.66
C PRO A 428 -39.94 13.80 -20.45
N VAL A 429 -39.42 12.75 -19.80
CA VAL A 429 -39.87 11.34 -19.67
C VAL A 429 -40.69 10.68 -20.79
N GLY A 430 -40.15 9.54 -21.24
CA GLY A 430 -40.80 8.42 -21.95
C GLY A 430 -39.76 7.80 -22.89
N THR A 431 -39.23 6.59 -22.74
CA THR A 431 -39.81 5.31 -22.36
C THR A 431 -38.65 4.33 -22.08
N GLU A 432 -38.79 3.46 -21.07
CA GLU A 432 -37.95 2.28 -20.77
C GLU A 432 -36.42 2.48 -20.71
N GLN A 433 -35.94 2.94 -19.55
CA GLN A 433 -34.56 2.68 -19.12
C GLN A 433 -34.39 1.17 -18.88
N ALA A 434 -33.69 0.51 -19.82
CA ALA A 434 -33.05 -0.77 -19.56
C ALA A 434 -32.08 -0.59 -18.39
N SER A 435 -32.46 -1.17 -17.25
CA SER A 435 -31.72 -1.17 -16.00
C SER A 435 -30.30 -1.72 -16.23
N ALA A 436 -29.32 -1.00 -15.67
CA ALA A 436 -27.96 -1.51 -15.52
C ALA A 436 -28.00 -2.85 -14.76
N PRO A 437 -27.20 -3.86 -15.15
CA PRO A 437 -27.33 -5.19 -14.57
C PRO A 437 -26.83 -5.18 -13.12
N GLU A 438 -27.67 -5.64 -12.21
CA GLU A 438 -27.32 -5.86 -10.81
C GLU A 438 -26.21 -6.91 -10.66
N PRO A 439 -25.31 -6.77 -9.66
CA PRO A 439 -24.27 -7.75 -9.37
C PRO A 439 -24.90 -9.13 -9.10
N GLY A 440 -24.54 -10.14 -9.90
CA GLY A 440 -25.09 -11.50 -9.83
C GLY A 440 -25.78 -12.01 -11.10
N GLN A 441 -25.78 -11.26 -12.20
CA GLN A 441 -26.31 -11.72 -13.49
C GLN A 441 -25.20 -12.21 -14.45
N LEU A 442 -25.56 -13.20 -15.29
CA LEU A 442 -24.69 -13.76 -16.33
C LEU A 442 -24.21 -12.69 -17.32
N ARG A 443 -22.96 -12.83 -17.78
CA ARG A 443 -22.42 -12.03 -18.90
C ARG A 443 -23.39 -12.04 -20.09
N PRO A 444 -23.69 -10.88 -20.72
CA PRO A 444 -24.66 -10.77 -21.82
C PRO A 444 -24.38 -11.72 -23.00
N ALA A 445 -23.10 -12.05 -23.22
CA ALA A 445 -22.65 -12.96 -24.28
C ALA A 445 -23.00 -14.44 -24.06
N LEU A 446 -23.27 -14.86 -22.81
CA LEU A 446 -23.54 -16.25 -22.43
C LEU A 446 -25.04 -16.52 -22.14
N ARG A 447 -25.88 -15.48 -22.23
CA ARG A 447 -27.33 -15.54 -22.07
C ARG A 447 -28.04 -16.55 -23.00
N PRO A 448 -27.66 -16.74 -24.28
CA PRO A 448 -28.33 -17.71 -25.15
C PRO A 448 -27.99 -19.17 -24.84
N TYR A 449 -26.86 -19.47 -24.18
CA TYR A 449 -26.42 -20.84 -23.92
C TYR A 449 -26.79 -21.37 -22.52
N LEU A 450 -27.04 -20.48 -21.54
CA LEU A 450 -27.25 -20.83 -20.13
C LEU A 450 -28.62 -20.38 -19.61
N GLY A 451 -29.65 -20.38 -20.47
CA GLY A 451 -31.01 -19.91 -20.16
C GLY A 451 -31.70 -20.58 -18.97
N PHE A 452 -31.30 -21.82 -18.62
CA PHE A 452 -31.84 -22.54 -17.46
C PHE A 452 -31.44 -21.91 -16.11
N LEU A 453 -30.31 -21.18 -16.05
CA LEU A 453 -29.86 -20.49 -14.84
C LEU A 453 -30.56 -19.14 -14.59
N GLY A 454 -31.36 -18.66 -15.54
CA GLY A 454 -32.12 -17.41 -15.42
C GLY A 454 -33.33 -17.47 -14.48
N GLY A 455 -33.75 -18.67 -14.06
CA GLY A 455 -34.87 -18.86 -13.13
C GLY A 455 -34.50 -18.78 -11.64
N CYS A 456 -33.21 -18.72 -11.31
CA CYS A 456 -32.76 -18.69 -9.92
C CYS A 456 -32.65 -17.25 -9.41
N ARG A 457 -33.04 -17.02 -8.14
CA ARG A 457 -32.84 -15.74 -7.44
C ARG A 457 -31.36 -15.30 -7.55
N PRO A 458 -31.07 -14.00 -7.71
CA PRO A 458 -29.70 -13.50 -7.85
C PRO A 458 -28.83 -14.00 -6.68
N GLY A 459 -27.71 -14.64 -7.00
CA GLY A 459 -26.77 -15.21 -6.03
C GLY A 459 -27.02 -16.66 -5.59
N ALA A 460 -28.21 -17.23 -5.81
CA ALA A 460 -28.49 -18.61 -5.40
C ALA A 460 -27.73 -19.64 -6.26
N ALA A 461 -27.71 -19.46 -7.58
CA ALA A 461 -26.97 -20.34 -8.51
C ALA A 461 -25.46 -20.31 -8.24
N VAL A 462 -24.93 -19.15 -7.86
CA VAL A 462 -23.52 -18.97 -7.49
C VAL A 462 -23.23 -19.68 -6.16
N ALA A 463 -24.13 -19.58 -5.17
CA ALA A 463 -23.99 -20.30 -3.90
C ALA A 463 -24.05 -21.83 -4.08
N TRP A 464 -24.93 -22.35 -4.95
CA TRP A 464 -24.97 -23.77 -5.31
C TRP A 464 -23.70 -24.21 -6.05
N ALA A 465 -23.22 -23.41 -7.02
CA ALA A 465 -21.98 -23.71 -7.73
C ALA A 465 -20.75 -23.67 -6.80
N LEU A 466 -20.71 -22.75 -5.84
CA LEU A 466 -19.67 -22.70 -4.80
C LEU A 466 -19.74 -23.91 -3.86
N GLY A 467 -20.94 -24.29 -3.42
CA GLY A 467 -21.13 -25.49 -2.59
C GLY A 467 -20.72 -26.77 -3.32
N VAL A 468 -21.01 -26.87 -4.61
CA VAL A 468 -20.59 -27.99 -5.47
C VAL A 468 -19.07 -27.96 -5.70
N LEU A 469 -18.46 -26.79 -5.92
CA LEU A 469 -17.02 -26.64 -6.03
C LEU A 469 -16.30 -27.09 -4.75
N VAL A 470 -16.69 -26.55 -3.60
CA VAL A 470 -16.07 -26.85 -2.30
C VAL A 470 -16.23 -28.33 -1.95
N SER A 471 -17.42 -28.90 -2.16
CA SER A 471 -17.62 -30.34 -1.94
C SER A 471 -16.78 -31.19 -2.91
N SER A 472 -16.70 -30.81 -4.19
CA SER A 472 -15.87 -31.52 -5.17
C SER A 472 -14.37 -31.42 -4.87
N ALA A 473 -13.88 -30.27 -4.40
CA ALA A 473 -12.49 -30.06 -4.00
C ALA A 473 -12.13 -30.87 -2.75
N ILE A 474 -12.99 -30.85 -1.72
CA ILE A 474 -12.82 -31.68 -0.53
C ILE A 474 -12.80 -33.17 -0.92
N THR A 475 -13.69 -33.60 -1.83
CA THR A 475 -13.66 -35.00 -2.29
C THR A 475 -12.41 -35.32 -3.12
N LEU A 476 -11.90 -34.38 -3.93
CA LEU A 476 -10.68 -34.56 -4.72
C LEU A 476 -9.47 -34.68 -3.79
N ASP A 477 -9.34 -33.81 -2.79
CA ASP A 477 -8.26 -33.85 -1.80
C ASP A 477 -8.32 -35.09 -0.94
N CYS A 478 -9.53 -35.50 -0.50
CA CYS A 478 -9.70 -36.76 0.22
C CYS A 478 -9.32 -37.98 -0.64
N VAL A 479 -9.61 -37.96 -1.94
CA VAL A 479 -9.22 -39.04 -2.86
C VAL A 479 -7.71 -39.02 -3.14
N LEU A 480 -7.08 -37.86 -3.29
CA LEU A 480 -5.63 -37.73 -3.50
C LEU A 480 -4.81 -38.15 -2.27
N VAL A 481 -5.28 -37.84 -1.06
CA VAL A 481 -4.55 -38.10 0.19
C VAL A 481 -4.86 -39.48 0.77
N PHE A 482 -6.12 -39.92 0.73
CA PHE A 482 -6.57 -41.14 1.40
C PHE A 482 -7.00 -42.27 0.44
N GLY A 483 -7.13 -41.99 -0.86
CA GLY A 483 -7.66 -42.94 -1.85
C GLY A 483 -6.85 -44.22 -1.98
N THR A 484 -5.52 -44.13 -1.87
CA THR A 484 -4.61 -45.30 -1.92
C THR A 484 -4.41 -45.97 -0.57
N SER A 485 -4.53 -45.21 0.53
CA SER A 485 -4.03 -45.61 1.84
C SER A 485 -5.13 -46.05 2.82
N ALA A 486 -6.37 -45.56 2.68
CA ALA A 486 -7.45 -45.81 3.64
C ALA A 486 -8.74 -46.39 3.03
N LEU A 487 -9.05 -46.13 1.77
CA LEU A 487 -10.34 -46.54 1.17
C LEU A 487 -10.35 -47.93 0.49
N HIS A 488 -9.20 -48.59 0.30
CA HIS A 488 -9.08 -49.90 -0.38
C HIS A 488 -9.95 -50.03 -1.66
N LEU A 489 -10.09 -48.93 -2.42
CA LEU A 489 -10.87 -48.92 -3.66
C LEU A 489 -10.11 -49.66 -4.77
N PRO A 490 -10.80 -50.44 -5.62
CA PRO A 490 -10.17 -51.03 -6.78
C PRO A 490 -9.69 -49.92 -7.74
N PRO A 491 -8.59 -50.12 -8.50
CA PRO A 491 -7.91 -49.06 -9.24
C PRO A 491 -8.81 -48.34 -10.25
N TRP A 492 -9.76 -49.05 -10.86
CA TRP A 492 -10.76 -48.45 -11.76
C TRP A 492 -11.74 -47.52 -11.04
N GLY A 493 -12.11 -47.83 -9.79
CA GLY A 493 -12.98 -47.00 -8.97
C GLY A 493 -12.28 -45.72 -8.49
N HIS A 494 -10.99 -45.82 -8.15
CA HIS A 494 -10.16 -44.65 -7.83
C HIS A 494 -10.02 -43.71 -9.04
N THR A 495 -9.69 -44.25 -10.22
CA THR A 495 -9.57 -43.43 -11.45
C THR A 495 -10.89 -42.81 -11.87
N LEU A 496 -12.01 -43.53 -11.72
CA LEU A 496 -13.34 -43.01 -12.06
C LEU A 496 -13.76 -41.88 -11.10
N LEU A 497 -13.53 -42.04 -9.80
CA LEU A 497 -13.87 -41.04 -8.79
C LEU A 497 -13.03 -39.77 -8.93
N LEU A 498 -11.74 -39.92 -9.25
CA LEU A 498 -10.81 -38.81 -9.52
C LEU A 498 -11.17 -38.07 -10.80
N LEU A 499 -11.59 -38.79 -11.85
CA LEU A 499 -12.03 -38.20 -13.11
C LEU A 499 -13.37 -37.47 -12.95
N LEU A 500 -14.32 -38.05 -12.20
CA LEU A 500 -15.61 -37.44 -11.93
C LEU A 500 -15.48 -36.17 -11.07
N SER A 501 -14.69 -36.21 -9.99
CA SER A 501 -14.46 -35.04 -9.13
C SER A 501 -13.70 -33.94 -9.86
N SER A 502 -12.72 -34.28 -10.70
CA SER A 502 -12.01 -33.34 -11.56
C SER A 502 -12.92 -32.68 -12.61
N VAL A 503 -13.82 -33.44 -13.25
CA VAL A 503 -14.77 -32.89 -14.23
C VAL A 503 -15.80 -31.97 -13.57
N VAL A 504 -16.32 -32.33 -12.39
CA VAL A 504 -17.25 -31.48 -11.62
C VAL A 504 -16.56 -30.21 -11.12
N PHE A 505 -15.29 -30.31 -10.72
CA PHE A 505 -14.45 -29.17 -10.34
C PHE A 505 -14.19 -28.21 -11.51
N LEU A 506 -13.86 -28.75 -12.69
CA LEU A 506 -13.63 -27.94 -13.90
C LEU A 506 -14.91 -27.29 -14.44
N LEU A 507 -16.05 -27.99 -14.39
CA LEU A 507 -17.34 -27.44 -14.79
C LEU A 507 -17.82 -26.34 -13.84
N SER A 508 -17.59 -26.49 -12.53
CA SER A 508 -17.91 -25.44 -11.56
C SER A 508 -17.00 -24.22 -11.71
N LEU A 509 -15.70 -24.41 -11.97
CA LEU A 509 -14.77 -23.33 -12.34
C LEU A 509 -15.21 -22.58 -13.61
N LEU A 510 -15.72 -23.28 -14.62
CA LEU A 510 -16.18 -22.68 -15.88
C LEU A 510 -17.47 -21.84 -15.67
N VAL A 511 -18.36 -22.27 -14.77
CA VAL A 511 -19.55 -21.53 -14.34
C VAL A 511 -19.19 -20.30 -13.49
N LEU A 512 -18.18 -20.42 -12.62
CA LEU A 512 -17.63 -19.32 -11.82
C LEU A 512 -16.90 -18.28 -12.68
N TRP A 513 -16.10 -18.71 -13.66
CA TRP A 513 -15.42 -17.86 -14.64
C TRP A 513 -16.39 -17.05 -15.51
N ALA A 514 -17.60 -17.58 -15.74
CA ALA A 514 -18.66 -16.90 -16.48
C ALA A 514 -19.38 -15.80 -15.68
N HIS A 515 -19.24 -15.77 -14.34
CA HIS A 515 -19.76 -14.71 -13.48
C HIS A 515 -18.65 -13.76 -13.01
N GLN A 516 -18.97 -12.48 -12.82
CA GLN A 516 -17.97 -11.49 -12.45
C GLN A 516 -17.56 -11.70 -10.99
N GLN A 517 -16.28 -12.05 -10.80
CA GLN A 517 -15.78 -12.65 -9.57
C GLN A 517 -14.83 -11.68 -8.86
N GLN A 518 -15.14 -11.39 -7.59
CA GLN A 518 -14.15 -10.96 -6.60
C GLN A 518 -14.08 -12.11 -5.59
N HIS A 519 -13.14 -13.05 -5.80
CA HIS A 519 -12.87 -14.08 -4.81
C HIS A 519 -11.49 -13.92 -4.20
N ARG A 520 -11.53 -13.79 -2.89
CA ARG A 520 -10.48 -13.90 -1.90
C ARG A 520 -10.03 -15.37 -1.86
N GLU A 521 -8.74 -15.59 -2.07
CA GLU A 521 -8.03 -16.82 -1.73
C GLU A 521 -6.77 -16.48 -0.92
N ASP A 522 -6.38 -17.43 -0.10
CA ASP A 522 -5.51 -17.31 1.06
C ASP A 522 -4.10 -16.81 0.75
N ALA A 523 -3.69 -15.77 1.46
CA ALA A 523 -2.29 -15.35 1.54
C ALA A 523 -1.93 -15.03 3.00
N PHE A 524 -0.80 -15.59 3.44
CA PHE A 524 -0.10 -15.30 4.70
C PHE A 524 -0.74 -15.78 6.01
N GLN A 525 -0.19 -16.86 6.58
CA GLN A 525 -0.26 -17.11 8.03
C GLN A 525 0.58 -16.06 8.77
N MET A 526 0.03 -14.85 8.94
CA MET A 526 0.56 -13.83 9.85
C MET A 526 0.21 -14.23 11.28
N ASN A 527 1.15 -14.02 12.22
CA ASN A 527 0.96 -14.30 13.63
C ASN A 527 -0.33 -13.62 14.16
N TYR A 528 -1.17 -14.35 14.89
CA TYR A 528 -2.43 -13.84 15.46
C TYR A 528 -2.22 -12.56 16.27
N LEU A 529 -1.09 -12.46 16.97
CA LEU A 529 -0.69 -11.27 17.72
C LEU A 529 -0.54 -10.03 16.84
N THR A 530 -0.11 -10.17 15.60
CA THR A 530 0.09 -9.02 14.70
C THR A 530 -1.25 -8.47 14.22
N TRP A 531 -2.23 -9.34 13.95
CA TRP A 531 -3.62 -8.95 13.64
C TRP A 531 -4.31 -8.24 14.80
N LEU A 532 -4.14 -8.75 16.03
CA LEU A 532 -4.68 -8.12 17.23
C LEU A 532 -4.18 -6.67 17.39
N ARG A 533 -2.88 -6.45 17.14
CA ARG A 533 -2.25 -5.14 17.29
C ARG A 533 -2.64 -4.16 16.20
N LEU A 534 -2.74 -4.62 14.95
CA LEU A 534 -3.30 -3.83 13.87
C LEU A 534 -4.74 -3.41 14.20
N SER A 535 -5.55 -4.32 14.75
CA SER A 535 -6.92 -4.01 15.18
C SER A 535 -6.93 -2.93 16.27
N ILE A 536 -6.07 -3.05 17.28
CA ILE A 536 -5.91 -2.01 18.33
C ILE A 536 -5.51 -0.67 17.71
N TRP A 537 -4.56 -0.66 16.78
CA TRP A 537 -4.13 0.58 16.10
C TRP A 537 -5.23 1.22 15.26
N LEU A 538 -6.00 0.41 14.52
CA LEU A 538 -7.14 0.86 13.74
C LEU A 538 -8.25 1.39 14.66
N LEU A 539 -8.47 0.78 15.82
CA LEU A 539 -9.41 1.27 16.84
C LEU A 539 -8.98 2.64 17.37
N ILE A 540 -7.69 2.86 17.65
CA ILE A 540 -7.17 4.18 18.06
C ILE A 540 -7.43 5.21 16.95
N GLY A 541 -7.13 4.87 15.70
CA GLY A 541 -7.40 5.74 14.55
C GLY A 541 -8.88 6.10 14.45
N LEU A 542 -9.75 5.11 14.58
CA LEU A 542 -11.21 5.29 14.54
C LEU A 542 -11.70 6.20 15.68
N MET A 543 -11.13 6.08 16.89
CA MET A 543 -11.40 7.01 17.99
C MET A 543 -10.98 8.45 17.67
N VAL A 544 -9.82 8.65 17.04
CA VAL A 544 -9.36 9.98 16.61
C VAL A 544 -10.28 10.55 15.52
N TYR A 545 -10.70 9.73 14.56
CA TYR A 545 -11.61 10.16 13.49
C TYR A 545 -12.98 10.58 14.03
N PHE A 546 -13.62 9.75 14.85
CA PHE A 546 -14.93 10.07 15.42
C PHE A 546 -14.87 11.20 16.46
N GLY A 547 -13.76 11.33 17.18
CA GLY A 547 -13.56 12.40 18.16
C GLY A 547 -13.23 13.76 17.55
N TYR A 548 -12.43 13.79 16.48
CA TYR A 548 -11.90 15.03 15.90
C TYR A 548 -12.21 15.17 14.41
N GLY A 549 -11.83 14.18 13.59
CA GLY A 549 -11.85 14.26 12.12
C GLY A 549 -13.21 14.53 11.51
N ILE A 550 -14.26 13.81 11.93
CA ILE A 550 -15.62 13.96 11.39
C ILE A 550 -16.20 15.37 11.60
N TRP A 551 -15.79 16.05 12.67
CA TRP A 551 -16.27 17.39 13.01
C TRP A 551 -15.48 18.49 12.31
N HIS A 552 -14.19 18.28 12.06
CA HIS A 552 -13.28 19.27 11.49
C HIS A 552 -13.01 19.09 9.99
N SER A 553 -13.58 18.05 9.36
CA SER A 553 -13.50 17.83 7.91
C SER A 553 -13.92 19.08 7.13
N LYS A 554 -13.06 19.51 6.20
CA LYS A 554 -13.36 20.67 5.33
C LYS A 554 -14.51 20.38 4.37
N GLU A 555 -14.71 19.13 3.97
CA GLU A 555 -15.83 18.77 3.10
C GLU A 555 -17.16 18.91 3.86
N ASN A 556 -17.18 18.59 5.15
CA ASN A 556 -18.33 18.87 6.02
C ASN A 556 -18.66 20.37 6.07
N GLN A 557 -17.64 21.23 6.16
CA GLN A 557 -17.83 22.68 6.18
C GLN A 557 -18.32 23.21 4.83
N ARG A 558 -17.81 22.68 3.70
CA ARG A 558 -18.27 23.02 2.34
C ARG A 558 -19.72 22.64 2.09
N GLU A 559 -20.13 21.42 2.44
CA GLU A 559 -21.53 21.01 2.33
C GLU A 559 -22.45 21.90 3.18
N MET A 560 -22.05 22.21 4.42
CA MET A 560 -22.82 23.11 5.29
C MET A 560 -22.93 24.52 4.68
N LEU A 561 -21.84 25.06 4.14
CA LEU A 561 -21.85 26.36 3.47
C LEU A 561 -22.73 26.36 2.21
N GLY A 562 -22.66 25.30 1.40
CA GLY A 562 -23.52 25.12 0.23
C GLY A 562 -25.00 25.03 0.59
N LEU A 563 -25.35 24.27 1.63
CA LEU A 563 -26.72 24.19 2.14
C LEU A 563 -27.22 25.52 2.69
N THR A 564 -26.37 26.29 3.39
CA THR A 564 -26.74 27.64 3.85
C THR A 564 -26.91 28.62 2.69
N ALA A 565 -26.11 28.50 1.63
CA ALA A 565 -26.23 29.33 0.43
C ALA A 565 -27.52 29.01 -0.35
N ILE A 566 -27.85 27.72 -0.53
CA ILE A 566 -29.10 27.28 -1.16
C ILE A 566 -30.30 27.75 -0.33
N ARG A 567 -30.25 27.60 0.99
CA ARG A 567 -31.31 28.07 1.88
C ARG A 567 -31.48 29.58 1.81
N GLY A 568 -30.39 30.34 1.84
CA GLY A 568 -30.41 31.80 1.68
C GLY A 568 -31.01 32.21 0.32
N GLY A 569 -30.61 31.57 -0.77
CA GLY A 569 -31.16 31.83 -2.09
C GLY A 569 -32.65 31.46 -2.22
N LEU A 570 -33.09 30.39 -1.55
CA LEU A 570 -34.51 30.00 -1.54
C LEU A 570 -35.36 30.94 -0.67
N GLU A 571 -34.79 31.47 0.41
CA GLU A 571 -35.41 32.52 1.23
C GLU A 571 -35.49 33.86 0.47
N GLU A 572 -34.45 34.26 -0.27
CA GLU A 572 -34.48 35.42 -1.16
C GLU A 572 -35.49 35.27 -2.30
N MET A 573 -35.56 34.08 -2.92
CA MET A 573 -36.53 33.80 -3.97
C MET A 573 -37.98 33.80 -3.43
N ALA A 574 -38.19 33.28 -2.21
CA ALA A 574 -39.48 33.34 -1.53
C ALA A 574 -39.89 34.79 -1.19
N GLN A 575 -38.93 35.63 -0.75
CA GLN A 575 -39.15 37.05 -0.50
C GLN A 575 -39.43 37.84 -1.79
N ALA A 576 -38.80 37.49 -2.91
CA ALA A 576 -39.05 38.10 -4.22
C ALA A 576 -40.44 37.73 -4.80
N LEU A 577 -40.94 36.53 -4.50
CA LEU A 577 -42.27 36.06 -4.92
C LEU A 577 -43.42 36.54 -4.01
N GLN A 578 -43.13 36.98 -2.79
CA GLN A 578 -44.09 37.49 -1.81
C GLN A 578 -44.96 38.65 -2.32
N PRO A 579 -44.40 39.73 -2.92
CA PRO A 579 -45.19 40.83 -3.48
C PRO A 579 -46.05 40.40 -4.68
N LEU A 580 -45.61 39.40 -5.46
CA LEU A 580 -46.38 38.86 -6.60
C LEU A 580 -47.63 38.11 -6.14
N SER A 581 -47.53 37.36 -5.03
CA SER A 581 -48.68 36.67 -4.42
C SER A 581 -49.67 37.65 -3.78
N GLN A 582 -49.18 38.75 -3.20
CA GLN A 582 -50.03 39.80 -2.63
C GLN A 582 -50.76 40.59 -3.72
N ALA A 583 -50.13 40.81 -4.88
CA ALA A 583 -50.77 41.42 -6.04
C ALA A 583 -51.88 40.54 -6.63
N LEU A 584 -51.69 39.22 -6.69
CA LEU A 584 -52.71 38.25 -7.13
C LEU A 584 -53.87 38.09 -6.13
N ALA A 585 -53.65 38.37 -4.84
CA ALA A 585 -54.67 38.33 -3.80
C ALA A 585 -55.48 39.64 -3.67
N GLN A 586 -55.06 40.72 -4.35
CA GLN A 586 -55.68 42.04 -4.29
C GLN A 586 -56.54 42.41 -5.51
N GLU A 587 -56.76 41.52 -6.49
CA GLU A 587 -57.80 41.76 -7.50
C GLU A 587 -59.19 41.73 -6.84
N PRO A 588 -59.94 42.86 -6.81
CA PRO A 588 -61.30 42.85 -6.34
C PRO A 588 -62.21 42.35 -7.47
N GLY A 589 -62.93 41.25 -7.23
CA GLY A 589 -64.04 40.84 -8.07
C GLY A 589 -65.07 41.96 -8.17
N HIS A 590 -65.07 42.67 -9.29
CA HIS A 590 -66.05 43.69 -9.61
C HIS A 590 -67.42 43.04 -9.81
N THR A 591 -68.36 43.52 -9.02
CA THR A 591 -69.81 43.43 -9.17
C THR A 591 -70.28 43.78 -10.58
N GLU A 592 -70.99 42.86 -11.25
CA GLU A 592 -72.00 43.22 -12.26
C GLU A 592 -73.38 43.01 -11.66
N GLN A 593 -74.15 44.10 -11.59
CA GLN A 593 -75.56 44.12 -11.19
C GLN A 593 -76.37 44.74 -12.33
N HIS A 594 -77.48 44.06 -12.66
CA HIS A 594 -78.72 44.52 -13.32
C HIS A 594 -78.84 44.65 -14.86
N THR A 595 -79.81 43.90 -15.40
CA THR A 595 -80.99 44.37 -16.19
C THR A 595 -81.95 43.17 -16.36
N SER A 596 -83.09 43.09 -15.66
CA SER A 596 -84.44 43.52 -16.08
C SER A 596 -84.91 43.00 -17.46
N ALA A 597 -85.64 41.88 -17.46
CA ALA A 597 -86.90 41.61 -18.18
C ALA A 597 -87.31 40.15 -17.97
#